data_AF-A0A1L9RSP5-F1
#
_entry.id   AF-A0A1L9RSP5-F1
#
_cell.length_a   1.000
_cell.length_b   1.000
_cell.length_c   1.000
_cell.angle_alpha   90.00
_cell.angle_beta   90.00
_cell.angle_gamma   90.00
#
_symmetry.space_group_name_H-M   'P 1'
#
loop_
_entity.id
_entity.type
_entity.pdbx_description
1 polymer ?
#
loop_
_entity_poly.entity_id
_entity_poly.type
_entity_poly.pdbx_seq_one_letter_code
_entity_poly.pdbx_strand_id
1 'polypeptide(L)'
;MSDSEDPSYPGRDLDQVFKADYQHVEGRDCTKCDLDQTVYRLPRASDDPVVHYGLIASGNMAIESAQLRDHLCHSWGALCFEMEAAGLMDYFPCLVIRGICDYSDTHKTKVWQPYAAVTAAAYAKDLLRVIGPRQVAKTEVATSILQDVITKLDHVDGDVRQIRKTVDDAYKARVMDWICPMDYSSQQSDFFAQHEEGTGNWLLTSESFQKWLHGSNQILLGEVIPGTGKTILTSIVINYLQTYFDQNNDVGIAYIFCNFRQQHEQTLNGLLACVLKQLCQQQAEIPECVDGPYKGRRKGHTLPTQEEILNMYLLLL
;
A
#
# COMPACT_ATOMS: atom_id res chain seq x y z
N MET A 1 -16.28 -24.85 19.87
CA MET A 1 -17.63 -24.28 19.97
C MET A 1 -17.42 -22.79 20.15
N SER A 2 -17.80 -22.00 19.15
CA SER A 2 -17.66 -20.54 19.19
C SER A 2 -18.71 -20.01 20.15
N ASP A 3 -18.27 -19.38 21.24
CA ASP A 3 -19.11 -18.55 22.10
C ASP A 3 -19.69 -17.43 21.23
N SER A 4 -20.91 -17.62 20.74
CA SER A 4 -21.69 -16.52 20.19
C SER A 4 -22.01 -15.60 21.37
N GLU A 5 -21.44 -14.39 21.36
CA GLU A 5 -21.75 -13.35 22.34
C GLU A 5 -23.26 -13.03 22.26
N ASP A 6 -24.03 -13.52 23.24
CA ASP A 6 -25.48 -13.30 23.31
C ASP A 6 -25.75 -11.82 23.65
N PRO A 7 -26.44 -11.06 22.77
CA PRO A 7 -26.77 -9.66 23.02
C PRO A 7 -28.01 -9.47 23.90
N SER A 8 -28.56 -10.55 24.47
CA SER A 8 -29.71 -10.47 25.38
C SER A 8 -29.40 -9.70 26.66
N TYR A 9 -30.45 -9.25 27.36
CA TYR A 9 -30.30 -8.56 28.64
C TYR A 9 -29.62 -9.49 29.66
N PRO A 10 -28.42 -9.15 30.19
CA PRO A 10 -27.65 -10.06 31.05
C PRO A 10 -28.29 -10.41 32.39
N GLY A 11 -29.31 -9.66 32.82
CA GLY A 11 -30.01 -9.88 34.09
C GLY A 11 -29.57 -8.92 35.20
N ARG A 12 -30.49 -8.63 36.13
CA ARG A 12 -30.27 -7.69 37.25
C ARG A 12 -29.20 -8.16 38.22
N ASP A 13 -29.02 -9.47 38.38
CA ASP A 13 -28.05 -10.04 39.31
C ASP A 13 -26.59 -9.74 38.89
N LEU A 14 -26.36 -9.45 37.60
CA LEU A 14 -25.07 -9.04 37.05
C LEU A 14 -24.90 -7.51 36.99
N ASP A 15 -25.92 -6.75 37.38
CA ASP A 15 -25.87 -5.30 37.53
C ASP A 15 -25.47 -4.96 38.98
N GLN A 16 -24.17 -4.96 39.27
CA GLN A 16 -23.63 -4.71 40.61
C GLN A 16 -22.70 -3.50 40.60
N VAL A 17 -22.90 -2.58 41.55
CA VAL A 17 -22.03 -1.43 41.79
C VAL A 17 -21.40 -1.59 43.16
N PHE A 18 -20.09 -1.52 43.25
CA PHE A 18 -19.37 -1.57 44.52
C PHE A 18 -19.13 -0.16 45.08
N LYS A 19 -18.92 -0.06 46.39
CA LYS A 19 -18.52 1.20 47.04
C LYS A 19 -17.21 1.70 46.44
N ALA A 20 -17.07 3.02 46.31
CA ALA A 20 -15.95 3.62 45.58
C ALA A 20 -14.57 3.38 46.20
N ASP A 21 -14.50 3.08 47.50
CA ASP A 21 -13.29 2.76 48.25
C ASP A 21 -12.97 1.25 48.28
N TYR A 22 -13.88 0.40 47.79
CA TYR A 22 -13.64 -1.03 47.69
C TYR A 22 -12.86 -1.37 46.43
N GLN A 23 -11.81 -2.17 46.58
CA GLN A 23 -10.96 -2.61 45.48
C GLN A 23 -11.31 -4.03 45.06
N HIS A 24 -11.29 -4.26 43.74
CA HIS A 24 -11.53 -5.57 43.17
C HIS A 24 -10.51 -6.60 43.69
N VAL A 25 -11.03 -7.78 44.05
CA VAL A 25 -10.22 -8.91 44.52
C VAL A 25 -9.74 -9.72 43.32
N GLU A 26 -8.42 -9.95 43.22
CA GLU A 26 -7.75 -10.64 42.11
C GLU A 26 -8.57 -11.73 41.41
N GLY A 27 -8.83 -11.54 40.12
CA GLY A 27 -9.66 -12.40 39.30
C GLY A 27 -10.04 -11.74 37.98
N ARG A 28 -10.78 -12.45 37.12
CA ARG A 28 -11.32 -11.92 35.86
C ARG A 28 -12.77 -11.44 35.99
N ASP A 29 -13.37 -11.63 37.16
CA ASP A 29 -14.77 -11.36 37.48
C ASP A 29 -14.92 -11.03 38.97
N CYS A 30 -16.14 -10.71 39.39
CA CYS A 30 -16.44 -10.33 40.78
C CYS A 30 -16.88 -11.50 41.66
N THR A 31 -16.67 -12.77 41.27
CA THR A 31 -17.15 -13.92 42.06
C THR A 31 -16.47 -14.05 43.42
N LYS A 32 -15.30 -13.43 43.59
CA LYS A 32 -14.52 -13.39 44.83
C LYS A 32 -14.67 -12.07 45.60
N CYS A 33 -15.41 -11.11 45.04
CA CYS A 33 -15.63 -9.82 45.69
C CYS A 33 -16.69 -9.96 46.79
N ASP A 34 -16.54 -9.16 47.84
CA ASP A 34 -17.48 -9.11 48.97
C ASP A 34 -18.75 -8.38 48.55
N LEU A 35 -19.86 -9.12 48.46
CA LEU A 35 -21.14 -8.57 48.04
C LEU A 35 -21.72 -7.57 49.06
N ASP A 36 -21.26 -7.57 50.31
CA ASP A 36 -21.65 -6.55 51.32
C ASP A 36 -21.01 -5.18 51.02
N GLN A 37 -20.07 -5.13 50.07
CA GLN A 37 -19.52 -3.89 49.53
C GLN A 37 -20.30 -3.36 48.33
N THR A 38 -21.38 -4.01 47.93
CA THR A 38 -22.28 -3.46 46.90
C THR A 38 -23.11 -2.30 47.44
N VAL A 39 -23.41 -1.34 46.57
CA VAL A 39 -24.27 -0.20 46.87
C VAL A 39 -25.72 -0.63 46.68
N TYR A 40 -26.53 -0.48 47.73
CA TYR A 40 -27.97 -0.69 47.62
C TYR A 40 -28.60 0.31 46.65
N ARG A 41 -29.38 -0.20 45.69
CA ARG A 41 -30.10 0.61 44.69
C ARG A 41 -31.57 0.19 44.68
N LEU A 42 -32.46 1.18 44.51
CA LEU A 42 -33.88 0.91 44.37
C LEU A 42 -34.14 0.05 43.11
N PRO A 43 -35.06 -0.93 43.17
CA PRO A 43 -35.41 -1.72 42.00
C PRO A 43 -35.87 -0.85 40.83
N ARG A 44 -35.37 -1.15 39.62
CA ARG A 44 -35.84 -0.49 38.39
C ARG A 44 -37.29 -0.87 38.10
N ALA A 45 -38.06 0.09 37.60
CA ALA A 45 -39.47 -0.10 37.23
C ALA A 45 -39.66 -1.02 36.01
N SER A 46 -38.68 -1.06 35.10
CA SER A 46 -38.63 -1.93 33.93
C SER A 46 -37.19 -2.37 33.64
N ASP A 47 -37.04 -3.41 32.83
CA ASP A 47 -35.76 -3.85 32.24
C ASP A 47 -35.46 -3.17 30.89
N ASP A 48 -36.39 -2.33 30.41
CA ASP A 48 -36.21 -1.57 29.17
C ASP A 48 -35.03 -0.58 29.28
N PRO A 49 -34.28 -0.36 28.18
CA PRO A 49 -33.26 0.68 28.12
C PRO A 49 -33.81 2.07 28.39
N VAL A 50 -33.02 2.90 29.08
CA VAL A 50 -33.33 4.30 29.36
C VAL A 50 -32.31 5.19 28.65
N VAL A 51 -32.79 6.25 27.98
CA VAL A 51 -31.94 7.22 27.29
C VAL A 51 -31.61 8.37 28.22
N HIS A 52 -30.32 8.64 28.40
CA HIS A 52 -29.82 9.77 29.17
C HIS A 52 -29.14 10.79 28.25
N TYR A 53 -29.41 12.07 28.48
CA TYR A 53 -28.78 13.17 27.76
C TYR A 53 -27.85 13.93 28.69
N GLY A 54 -26.58 14.08 28.29
CA GLY A 54 -25.60 14.84 29.04
C GLY A 54 -24.20 14.67 28.49
N LEU A 55 -23.23 15.15 29.26
CA LEU A 55 -21.83 15.16 28.86
C LEU A 55 -21.24 13.75 28.89
N ILE A 56 -20.59 13.36 27.79
CA ILE A 56 -19.76 12.16 27.68
C ILE A 56 -18.30 12.63 27.68
N ALA A 57 -17.51 12.21 28.67
CA ALA A 57 -16.11 12.57 28.77
C ALA A 57 -15.26 11.58 27.95
N SER A 58 -14.29 12.12 27.21
CA SER A 58 -13.41 11.34 26.32
C SER A 58 -11.97 11.37 26.81
N GLY A 59 -11.26 10.25 26.74
CA GLY A 59 -9.84 10.17 27.10
C GLY A 59 -9.10 9.01 26.44
N ASN A 60 -7.77 9.04 26.43
CA ASN A 60 -6.97 8.00 25.78
C ASN A 60 -6.73 6.74 26.65
N MET A 61 -7.33 6.68 27.84
CA MET A 61 -7.23 5.55 28.77
C MET A 61 -8.60 5.27 29.38
N ALA A 62 -8.92 4.00 29.61
CA ALA A 62 -10.12 3.62 30.31
C ALA A 62 -10.04 4.03 31.78
N ILE A 63 -11.12 4.58 32.33
CA ILE A 63 -11.20 4.87 33.76
C ILE A 63 -11.35 3.55 34.52
N GLU A 64 -10.48 3.33 35.51
CA GLU A 64 -10.40 2.12 36.34
C GLU A 64 -10.35 2.48 37.82
N SER A 65 -11.03 3.56 38.20
CA SER A 65 -11.08 4.02 39.58
C SER A 65 -12.40 4.71 39.84
N ALA A 66 -13.20 4.12 40.73
CA ALA A 66 -14.48 4.68 41.16
C ALA A 66 -14.30 6.08 41.77
N GLN A 67 -13.22 6.30 42.53
CA GLN A 67 -12.91 7.61 43.12
C GLN A 67 -12.61 8.67 42.04
N LEU A 68 -11.82 8.30 41.02
CA LEU A 68 -11.52 9.20 39.90
C LEU A 68 -12.79 9.50 39.09
N ARG A 69 -13.58 8.46 38.77
CA ARG A 69 -14.88 8.58 38.12
C ARG A 69 -15.78 9.57 38.85
N ASP A 70 -15.99 9.37 40.15
CA ASP A 70 -16.89 10.21 40.96
C ASP A 70 -16.39 11.66 41.02
N HIS A 71 -15.07 11.86 41.15
CA HIS A 71 -14.45 13.19 41.11
C HIS A 71 -14.68 13.91 39.77
N LEU A 72 -14.50 13.21 38.64
CA LEU A 72 -14.71 13.76 37.30
C LEU A 72 -16.20 14.01 37.01
N CYS A 73 -17.08 13.10 37.41
CA CYS A 73 -18.53 13.29 37.32
C CYS A 73 -18.98 14.53 38.09
N HIS A 74 -18.47 14.73 39.31
CA HIS A 74 -18.80 15.91 40.10
C HIS A 74 -18.22 17.20 39.51
N SER A 75 -16.97 17.17 39.07
CA SER A 75 -16.25 18.36 38.61
C SER A 75 -16.70 18.84 37.23
N TRP A 76 -17.04 17.92 36.33
CA TRP A 76 -17.37 18.24 34.94
C TRP A 76 -18.84 18.04 34.60
N GLY A 77 -19.63 17.39 35.47
CA GLY A 77 -20.99 16.98 35.15
C GLY A 77 -21.03 15.86 34.10
N ALA A 78 -19.94 15.09 33.95
CA ALA A 78 -19.88 13.96 33.03
C ALA A 78 -20.80 12.83 33.52
N LEU A 79 -21.59 12.27 32.60
CA LEU A 79 -22.47 11.12 32.87
C LEU A 79 -21.77 9.78 32.60
N CYS A 80 -20.87 9.74 31.61
CA CYS A 80 -20.10 8.54 31.30
C CYS A 80 -18.77 8.88 30.62
N PHE A 81 -17.94 7.85 30.44
CA PHE A 81 -16.58 7.95 29.93
C PHE A 81 -16.41 7.01 28.73
N GLU A 82 -15.65 7.44 27.74
CA GLU A 82 -15.30 6.65 26.55
C GLU A 82 -13.93 7.10 26.00
N MET A 83 -13.45 6.46 24.93
CA MET A 83 -12.06 6.63 24.49
C MET A 83 -11.85 7.15 23.06
N GLU A 84 -12.92 7.43 22.31
CA GLU A 84 -12.79 7.64 20.87
C GLU A 84 -13.43 8.93 20.34
N ALA A 85 -14.43 9.49 21.02
CA ALA A 85 -15.30 10.49 20.43
C ALA A 85 -14.69 11.89 20.30
N ALA A 86 -13.86 12.33 21.25
CA ALA A 86 -13.28 13.69 21.18
C ALA A 86 -12.43 13.88 19.92
N GLY A 87 -11.71 12.84 19.48
CA GLY A 87 -10.90 12.89 18.26
C GLY A 87 -11.70 13.03 16.97
N LEU A 88 -13.02 12.81 16.99
CA LEU A 88 -13.90 13.00 15.83
C LEU A 88 -14.61 14.37 15.87
N MET A 89 -14.90 14.89 17.06
CA MET A 89 -15.60 16.17 17.25
C MET A 89 -14.80 17.37 16.70
N ASP A 90 -13.47 17.30 16.70
CA ASP A 90 -12.60 18.36 16.15
C ASP A 90 -12.73 18.53 14.62
N TYR A 91 -13.26 17.51 13.93
CA TYR A 91 -13.29 17.47 12.46
C TYR A 91 -14.68 17.66 11.88
N PHE A 92 -15.74 17.29 12.59
CA PHE A 92 -17.11 17.43 12.08
C PHE A 92 -18.17 17.50 13.19
N PRO A 93 -19.30 18.21 12.95
CA PRO A 93 -20.46 18.14 13.82
C PRO A 93 -20.97 16.70 13.92
N CYS A 94 -20.93 16.12 15.12
CA CYS A 94 -21.37 14.75 15.34
C CYS A 94 -22.20 14.62 16.62
N LEU A 95 -23.03 13.59 16.64
CA LEU A 95 -23.74 13.14 17.83
C LEU A 95 -23.12 11.81 18.27
N VAL A 96 -22.79 11.70 19.55
CA VAL A 96 -22.25 10.49 20.14
C VAL A 96 -23.35 9.73 20.86
N ILE A 97 -23.48 8.44 20.56
CA ILE A 97 -24.42 7.53 21.19
C ILE A 97 -23.59 6.39 21.80
N ARG A 98 -23.71 6.18 23.11
CA ARG A 98 -22.99 5.13 23.84
C ARG A 98 -23.97 4.27 24.63
N GLY A 99 -23.74 2.97 24.62
CA GLY A 99 -24.35 2.03 25.56
C GLY A 99 -23.43 1.86 26.77
N ILE A 100 -24.01 1.75 27.96
CA ILE A 100 -23.25 1.59 29.20
C ILE A 100 -22.94 0.10 29.41
N CYS A 101 -21.65 -0.25 29.51
CA CYS A 101 -21.19 -1.63 29.67
C CYS A 101 -20.43 -1.90 30.97
N ASP A 102 -20.04 -0.87 31.72
CA ASP A 102 -19.41 -1.00 33.02
C ASP A 102 -19.58 0.28 33.86
N TYR A 103 -19.06 0.24 35.08
CA TYR A 103 -19.11 1.34 36.05
C TYR A 103 -17.84 2.18 36.09
N SER A 104 -16.90 2.04 35.15
CA SER A 104 -15.64 2.80 35.12
C SER A 104 -14.85 2.69 36.43
N ASP A 105 -14.86 1.52 37.04
CA ASP A 105 -14.11 1.18 38.25
C ASP A 105 -13.25 -0.08 38.01
N THR A 106 -12.74 -0.69 39.08
CA THR A 106 -11.90 -1.89 39.01
C THR A 106 -12.71 -3.18 38.81
N HIS A 107 -14.04 -3.15 38.88
CA HIS A 107 -14.93 -4.32 38.87
C HIS A 107 -15.49 -4.61 37.46
N LYS A 108 -14.64 -4.55 36.44
CA LYS A 108 -15.08 -4.69 35.03
C LYS A 108 -15.40 -6.13 34.66
N THR A 109 -16.50 -6.30 33.92
CA THR A 109 -16.89 -7.56 33.28
C THR A 109 -17.28 -7.31 31.83
N LYS A 110 -17.01 -8.28 30.94
CA LYS A 110 -17.33 -8.16 29.51
C LYS A 110 -18.78 -8.51 29.17
N VAL A 111 -19.54 -9.06 30.13
CA VAL A 111 -20.90 -9.60 29.88
C VAL A 111 -21.88 -8.56 29.35
N TRP A 112 -21.72 -7.28 29.71
CA TRP A 112 -22.61 -6.20 29.30
C TRP A 112 -22.25 -5.57 27.94
N GLN A 113 -21.06 -5.85 27.38
CA GLN A 113 -20.61 -5.22 26.14
C GLN A 113 -21.52 -5.52 24.93
N PRO A 114 -21.95 -6.77 24.68
CA PRO A 114 -22.84 -7.08 23.56
C PRO A 114 -24.20 -6.37 23.67
N TYR A 115 -24.82 -6.42 24.85
CA TYR A 115 -26.10 -5.75 25.13
C TYR A 115 -26.00 -4.22 24.97
N ALA A 116 -24.94 -3.61 25.51
CA ALA A 116 -24.69 -2.17 25.40
C ALA A 116 -24.50 -1.72 23.94
N ALA A 117 -23.73 -2.49 23.16
CA ALA A 117 -23.50 -2.22 21.74
C ALA A 117 -24.79 -2.29 20.93
N VAL A 118 -25.59 -3.34 21.10
CA VAL A 118 -26.87 -3.50 20.39
C VAL A 118 -27.87 -2.43 20.79
N THR A 119 -27.94 -2.06 22.06
CA THR A 119 -28.82 -0.97 22.54
C THR A 119 -28.46 0.37 21.92
N ALA A 120 -27.17 0.72 21.87
CA ALA A 120 -26.68 1.94 21.23
C ALA A 120 -26.97 1.96 19.72
N ALA A 121 -26.74 0.82 19.04
CA ALA A 121 -27.00 0.68 17.61
C ALA A 121 -28.51 0.76 17.28
N ALA A 122 -29.36 0.15 18.11
CA ALA A 122 -30.81 0.23 17.96
C ALA A 122 -31.30 1.67 18.10
N TYR A 123 -30.84 2.40 19.14
CA TYR A 123 -31.18 3.80 19.31
C TYR A 123 -30.69 4.67 18.15
N ALA A 124 -29.44 4.47 17.69
CA ALA A 124 -28.90 5.18 16.54
C ALA A 124 -29.73 4.94 15.27
N LYS A 125 -30.15 3.69 15.04
CA LYS A 125 -31.01 3.33 13.91
C LYS A 125 -32.36 4.04 13.96
N ASP A 126 -33.01 4.06 15.12
CA ASP A 126 -34.30 4.73 15.28
C ASP A 126 -34.17 6.24 15.18
N LEU A 127 -33.10 6.83 15.71
CA LEU A 127 -32.81 8.25 15.55
C LEU A 127 -32.64 8.63 14.06
N LEU A 128 -31.90 7.83 13.29
CA LEU A 128 -31.70 8.06 11.85
C LEU A 128 -33.00 7.95 11.04
N ARG A 129 -34.02 7.25 11.53
CA ARG A 129 -35.34 7.22 10.89
C ARG A 129 -36.12 8.52 11.06
N VAL A 130 -35.79 9.29 12.10
CA VAL A 130 -36.41 10.60 12.39
C VAL A 130 -35.65 11.75 11.73
N ILE A 131 -34.32 11.63 11.62
CA ILE A 131 -33.47 12.65 10.98
C ILE A 131 -33.52 12.49 9.45
N GLY A 132 -34.23 13.40 8.76
CA GLY A 132 -34.36 13.38 7.31
C GLY A 132 -33.04 13.71 6.58
N PRO A 133 -32.66 12.98 5.50
CA PRO A 133 -31.42 13.23 4.73
C PRO A 133 -31.28 14.67 4.20
N ARG A 134 -32.42 15.34 3.94
CA ARG A 134 -32.47 16.72 3.44
C ARG A 134 -32.07 17.78 4.47
N GLN A 135 -32.09 17.47 5.76
CA GLN A 135 -31.65 18.42 6.79
C GLN A 135 -30.12 18.41 6.92
N VAL A 136 -29.48 17.25 6.72
CA VAL A 136 -28.02 17.08 6.71
C VAL A 136 -27.40 17.70 5.44
N ALA A 137 -28.06 17.59 4.29
CA ALA A 137 -27.59 18.21 3.05
C ALA A 137 -27.69 19.75 3.01
N LYS A 138 -28.38 20.37 3.97
CA LYS A 138 -28.59 21.84 4.03
C LYS A 138 -27.55 22.57 4.90
N THR A 139 -26.71 21.85 5.62
CA THR A 139 -25.64 22.44 6.42
C THR A 139 -24.42 22.71 5.53
N GLU A 140 -24.09 23.98 5.30
CA GLU A 140 -22.97 24.44 4.47
C GLU A 140 -21.64 23.76 4.84
N VAL A 141 -21.42 23.53 6.14
CA VAL A 141 -20.24 22.87 6.72
C VAL A 141 -20.08 21.42 6.23
N ALA A 142 -21.16 20.66 6.05
CA ALA A 142 -21.07 19.26 5.61
C ALA A 142 -20.61 19.18 4.15
N THR A 143 -21.08 20.08 3.29
CA THR A 143 -20.68 20.17 1.88
C THR A 143 -19.23 20.60 1.69
N SER A 144 -18.74 21.57 2.48
CA SER A 144 -17.33 21.99 2.39
C SER A 144 -16.38 20.90 2.87
N ILE A 145 -16.73 20.20 3.96
CA ILE A 145 -15.93 19.08 4.48
C ILE A 145 -15.90 17.92 3.48
N LEU A 146 -17.03 17.58 2.86
CA LEU A 146 -17.07 16.55 1.81
C LEU A 146 -16.14 16.90 0.64
N GLN A 147 -16.10 18.17 0.24
CA GLN A 147 -15.21 18.64 -0.83
C GLN A 147 -13.73 18.55 -0.42
N ASP A 148 -13.39 18.90 0.82
CA ASP A 148 -12.03 18.76 1.35
C ASP A 148 -11.59 17.29 1.45
N VAL A 149 -12.50 16.39 1.85
CA VAL A 149 -12.26 14.95 1.89
C VAL A 149 -12.02 14.39 0.49
N ILE A 150 -12.83 14.79 -0.50
CA ILE A 150 -12.64 14.39 -1.90
C ILE A 150 -11.26 14.85 -2.40
N THR A 151 -10.92 16.11 -2.16
CA THR A 151 -9.63 16.68 -2.60
C THR A 151 -8.45 15.94 -1.96
N LYS A 152 -8.54 15.62 -0.65
CA LYS A 152 -7.51 14.85 0.04
C LYS A 152 -7.41 13.41 -0.49
N LEU A 153 -8.53 12.77 -0.82
CA LEU A 153 -8.53 11.43 -1.41
C LEU A 153 -7.90 11.41 -2.80
N ASP A 154 -8.12 12.44 -3.62
CA ASP A 154 -7.46 12.57 -4.94
C ASP A 154 -5.93 12.68 -4.80
N HIS A 155 -5.45 13.40 -3.78
CA HIS A 155 -4.01 13.48 -3.49
C HIS A 155 -3.45 12.13 -3.05
N VAL A 156 -4.16 11.41 -2.19
CA VAL A 156 -3.76 10.05 -1.75
C VAL A 156 -3.74 9.08 -2.94
N ASP A 157 -4.70 9.14 -3.87
CA ASP A 157 -4.69 8.32 -5.08
C ASP A 157 -3.47 8.64 -5.97
N GLY A 158 -3.13 9.94 -6.11
CA GLY A 158 -1.92 10.39 -6.78
C GLY A 158 -0.64 9.82 -6.16
N ASP A 159 -0.51 9.95 -4.84
CA ASP A 159 0.64 9.44 -4.08
C ASP A 159 0.75 7.90 -4.19
N VAL A 160 -0.36 7.18 -4.09
CA VAL A 160 -0.41 5.72 -4.23
C VAL A 160 0.00 5.29 -5.63
N ARG A 161 -0.43 5.99 -6.69
CA ARG A 161 0.01 5.72 -8.07
C ARG A 161 1.51 5.95 -8.23
N GLN A 162 2.05 7.02 -7.64
CA GLN A 162 3.48 7.30 -7.69
C GLN A 162 4.30 6.23 -6.96
N ILE A 163 3.87 5.83 -5.75
CA ILE A 163 4.50 4.75 -4.99
C ILE A 163 4.47 3.45 -5.79
N ARG A 164 3.32 3.08 -6.36
CA ARG A 164 3.19 1.88 -7.19
C ARG A 164 4.18 1.91 -8.35
N LYS A 165 4.26 3.03 -9.07
CA LYS A 165 5.22 3.19 -10.17
C LYS A 165 6.67 3.00 -9.69
N THR A 166 7.05 3.63 -8.56
CA THR A 166 8.40 3.46 -8.00
C THR A 166 8.70 2.01 -7.60
N VAL A 167 7.71 1.30 -7.04
CA VAL A 167 7.84 -0.13 -6.70
C VAL A 167 8.00 -0.98 -7.96
N ASP A 168 7.19 -0.73 -8.99
CA ASP A 168 7.23 -1.44 -10.26
C ASP A 168 8.57 -1.19 -11.00
N ASP A 169 9.04 0.06 -11.04
CA ASP A 169 10.34 0.45 -11.62
C ASP A 169 11.51 -0.21 -10.87
N ALA A 170 11.48 -0.22 -9.53
CA ALA A 170 12.50 -0.88 -8.71
C ALA A 170 12.48 -2.40 -8.89
N TYR A 171 11.31 -3.00 -9.04
CA TYR A 171 11.16 -4.42 -9.35
C TYR A 171 11.74 -4.75 -10.72
N LYS A 172 11.37 -3.98 -11.76
CA LYS A 172 11.91 -4.12 -13.12
C LYS A 172 13.42 -4.00 -13.13
N ALA A 173 14.00 -3.00 -12.46
CA ALA A 173 15.45 -2.84 -12.35
C ALA A 173 16.14 -4.09 -11.77
N ARG A 174 15.57 -4.70 -10.72
CA ARG A 174 16.10 -5.92 -10.11
C ARG A 174 16.00 -7.14 -11.01
N VAL A 175 14.94 -7.26 -11.81
CA VAL A 175 14.80 -8.34 -12.79
C VAL A 175 15.86 -8.17 -13.89
N MET A 176 16.04 -6.95 -14.40
CA MET A 176 17.04 -6.69 -15.45
C MET A 176 18.48 -6.93 -14.98
N ASP A 177 18.80 -6.53 -13.74
CA ASP A 177 20.10 -6.79 -13.11
C ASP A 177 20.33 -8.31 -12.92
N TRP A 178 19.29 -9.05 -12.55
CA TRP A 178 19.35 -10.50 -12.46
C TRP A 178 19.61 -11.18 -13.81
N ILE A 179 19.01 -10.71 -14.91
CA ILE A 179 19.25 -11.27 -16.25
C ILE A 179 20.72 -11.10 -16.63
N CYS A 180 21.22 -9.85 -16.61
CA CYS A 180 22.61 -9.55 -16.91
C CYS A 180 23.04 -8.29 -16.11
N PRO A 181 24.08 -8.38 -15.28
CA PRO A 181 24.57 -7.24 -14.51
C PRO A 181 25.32 -6.22 -15.38
N MET A 182 25.75 -6.60 -16.59
CA MET A 182 26.47 -5.70 -17.50
C MET A 182 25.54 -4.62 -18.05
N ASP A 183 26.12 -3.43 -18.22
CA ASP A 183 25.44 -2.29 -18.83
C ASP A 183 26.20 -1.80 -20.08
N TYR A 184 25.59 -1.99 -21.25
CA TYR A 184 26.11 -1.49 -22.52
C TYR A 184 25.59 -0.08 -22.85
N SER A 185 24.57 0.43 -22.14
CA SER A 185 24.03 1.77 -22.39
C SER A 185 25.02 2.87 -22.04
N SER A 186 25.75 2.70 -20.93
CA SER A 186 26.87 3.58 -20.55
C SER A 186 27.95 3.60 -21.64
N GLN A 187 28.38 2.44 -22.14
CA GLN A 187 29.39 2.35 -23.22
C GLN A 187 28.91 3.02 -24.52
N GLN A 188 27.64 2.82 -24.89
CA GLN A 188 27.06 3.46 -26.05
C GLN A 188 27.09 4.99 -25.92
N SER A 189 26.72 5.52 -24.75
CA SER A 189 26.75 6.96 -24.48
C SER A 189 28.18 7.52 -24.57
N ASP A 190 29.16 6.83 -23.98
CA ASP A 190 30.56 7.25 -24.00
C ASP A 190 31.15 7.22 -25.41
N PHE A 191 30.87 6.19 -26.21
CA PHE A 191 31.36 6.09 -27.59
C PHE A 191 30.65 7.06 -28.52
N PHE A 192 29.36 7.30 -28.30
CA PHE A 192 28.64 8.32 -29.06
C PHE A 192 29.16 9.71 -28.72
N ALA A 193 29.40 10.05 -27.45
CA ALA A 193 29.93 11.36 -27.06
C ALA A 193 31.30 11.71 -27.67
N GLN A 194 32.07 10.71 -28.10
CA GLN A 194 33.38 10.88 -28.75
C GLN A 194 33.30 11.17 -30.27
N HIS A 195 32.11 11.09 -30.89
CA HIS A 195 31.98 11.36 -32.31
C HIS A 195 32.07 12.86 -32.61
N GLU A 196 32.65 13.19 -33.77
CA GLU A 196 32.60 14.53 -34.34
C GLU A 196 31.35 14.69 -35.22
N GLU A 197 30.69 15.83 -35.14
CA GLU A 197 29.46 16.11 -35.89
C GLU A 197 29.67 15.91 -37.41
N GLY A 198 28.72 15.24 -38.06
CA GLY A 198 28.79 14.90 -39.48
C GLY A 198 29.54 13.60 -39.80
N THR A 199 30.26 13.02 -38.85
CA THR A 199 30.88 11.70 -38.99
C THR A 199 29.82 10.61 -39.17
N GLY A 200 30.05 9.67 -40.09
CA GLY A 200 29.13 8.55 -40.31
C GLY A 200 27.91 8.86 -41.20
N ASN A 201 27.66 10.12 -41.55
CA ASN A 201 26.55 10.50 -42.45
C ASN A 201 26.63 9.79 -43.82
N TRP A 202 27.85 9.60 -44.35
CA TRP A 202 28.07 8.87 -45.60
C TRP A 202 27.59 7.41 -45.52
N LEU A 203 27.65 6.79 -44.33
CA LEU A 203 27.18 5.43 -44.11
C LEU A 203 25.66 5.43 -43.99
N LEU A 204 25.09 6.31 -43.18
CA LEU A 204 23.64 6.41 -42.95
C LEU A 204 22.88 6.75 -44.23
N THR A 205 23.49 7.51 -45.15
CA THR A 205 22.88 7.87 -46.45
C THR A 205 23.19 6.89 -47.57
N SER A 206 24.02 5.88 -47.33
CA SER A 206 24.39 4.90 -48.36
C SER A 206 23.21 4.02 -48.77
N GLU A 207 23.16 3.64 -50.05
CA GLU A 207 22.11 2.76 -50.58
C GLU A 207 22.10 1.39 -49.89
N SER A 208 23.29 0.87 -49.51
CA SER A 208 23.42 -0.40 -48.78
C SER A 208 22.81 -0.32 -47.39
N PHE A 209 23.06 0.76 -46.64
CA PHE A 209 22.48 0.96 -45.32
C PHE A 209 20.95 1.12 -45.39
N GLN A 210 20.45 1.93 -46.33
CA GLN A 210 19.01 2.16 -46.49
C GLN A 210 18.28 0.88 -46.92
N LYS A 211 18.86 0.06 -47.80
CA LYS A 211 18.33 -1.27 -48.14
C LYS A 211 18.30 -2.21 -46.94
N TRP A 212 19.33 -2.16 -46.09
CA TRP A 212 19.38 -2.95 -44.87
C TRP A 212 18.32 -2.49 -43.85
N LEU A 213 18.16 -1.17 -43.65
CA LEU A 213 17.22 -0.57 -42.71
C LEU A 213 15.76 -0.92 -43.02
N HIS A 214 15.39 -0.96 -44.30
CA HIS A 214 14.02 -1.23 -44.74
C HIS A 214 13.77 -2.69 -45.15
N GLY A 215 14.82 -3.51 -45.21
CA GLY A 215 14.72 -4.92 -45.60
C GLY A 215 14.45 -5.84 -44.40
N SER A 216 13.71 -6.92 -44.63
CA SER A 216 13.54 -7.99 -43.63
C SER A 216 14.72 -8.97 -43.67
N ASN A 217 15.19 -9.43 -42.50
CA ASN A 217 16.23 -10.46 -42.35
C ASN A 217 17.55 -10.16 -43.10
N GLN A 218 18.00 -8.90 -43.07
CA GLN A 218 19.24 -8.47 -43.74
C GLN A 218 20.41 -8.39 -42.75
N ILE A 219 21.61 -8.71 -43.22
CA ILE A 219 22.87 -8.53 -42.48
C ILE A 219 23.69 -7.48 -43.21
N LEU A 220 24.09 -6.40 -42.51
CA LEU A 220 25.04 -5.42 -43.00
C LEU A 220 26.43 -5.71 -42.43
N LEU A 221 27.37 -6.11 -43.29
CA LEU A 221 28.75 -6.38 -42.91
C LEU A 221 29.64 -5.18 -43.27
N GLY A 222 30.30 -4.60 -42.26
CA GLY A 222 31.27 -3.52 -42.43
C GLY A 222 32.70 -4.03 -42.35
N GLU A 223 33.37 -4.20 -43.48
CA GLU A 223 34.82 -4.42 -43.52
C GLU A 223 35.54 -3.09 -43.33
N VAL A 224 36.35 -3.00 -42.26
CA VAL A 224 37.12 -1.79 -41.97
C VAL A 224 38.45 -2.21 -41.37
N ILE A 225 39.50 -1.44 -41.60
CA ILE A 225 40.85 -1.70 -41.09
C ILE A 225 40.86 -1.42 -39.57
N PRO A 226 41.63 -2.14 -38.73
CA PRO A 226 41.80 -1.81 -37.32
C PRO A 226 42.17 -0.33 -37.10
N GLY A 227 41.60 0.32 -36.07
CA GLY A 227 41.93 1.70 -35.70
C GLY A 227 41.13 2.80 -36.44
N THR A 228 40.22 2.45 -37.34
CA THR A 228 39.45 3.41 -38.18
C THR A 228 38.17 3.96 -37.55
N GLY A 229 37.95 3.73 -36.25
CA GLY A 229 36.76 4.23 -35.55
C GLY A 229 35.50 3.37 -35.73
N LYS A 230 35.63 2.07 -36.00
CA LYS A 230 34.48 1.13 -36.08
C LYS A 230 33.50 1.26 -34.92
N THR A 231 34.03 1.31 -33.69
CA THR A 231 33.21 1.45 -32.48
C THR A 231 32.38 2.74 -32.49
N ILE A 232 32.98 3.84 -32.97
CA ILE A 232 32.31 5.13 -33.12
C ILE A 232 31.27 5.09 -34.25
N LEU A 233 31.57 4.44 -35.38
CA LEU A 233 30.58 4.25 -36.45
C LEU A 233 29.40 3.40 -35.97
N THR A 234 29.66 2.33 -35.21
CA THR A 234 28.62 1.48 -34.63
C THR A 234 27.77 2.28 -33.64
N SER A 235 28.36 3.13 -32.78
CA SER A 235 27.59 3.95 -31.85
C SER A 235 26.70 4.98 -32.58
N ILE A 236 27.17 5.56 -33.68
CA ILE A 236 26.37 6.43 -34.56
C ILE A 236 25.18 5.67 -35.15
N VAL A 237 25.39 4.45 -35.66
CA VAL A 237 24.31 3.60 -36.19
C VAL A 237 23.29 3.27 -35.10
N ILE A 238 23.74 2.85 -33.91
CA ILE A 238 22.84 2.53 -32.78
C ILE A 238 22.00 3.76 -32.40
N ASN A 239 22.62 4.93 -32.26
CA ASN A 239 21.92 6.16 -31.92
C ASN A 239 20.89 6.55 -33.00
N TYR A 240 21.26 6.40 -34.28
CA TYR A 240 20.34 6.64 -35.40
C TYR A 240 19.14 5.70 -35.32
N LEU A 241 19.34 4.40 -35.11
CA LEU A 241 18.25 3.41 -35.02
C LEU A 241 17.33 3.69 -33.82
N GLN A 242 17.90 3.99 -32.66
CA GLN A 242 17.13 4.36 -31.46
C GLN A 242 16.25 5.58 -31.73
N THR A 243 16.79 6.60 -32.40
CA THR A 243 16.03 7.80 -32.77
C THR A 243 14.96 7.50 -33.84
N TYR A 244 15.30 6.68 -34.82
CA TYR A 244 14.42 6.35 -35.95
C TYR A 244 13.21 5.52 -35.51
N PHE A 245 13.38 4.62 -34.53
CA PHE A 245 12.33 3.74 -34.02
C PHE A 245 11.78 4.15 -32.64
N ASP A 246 12.09 5.35 -32.13
CA ASP A 246 11.70 5.81 -30.78
C ASP A 246 10.19 5.69 -30.49
N GLN A 247 9.35 5.86 -31.52
CA GLN A 247 7.89 5.75 -31.40
C GLN A 247 7.33 4.41 -31.87
N ASN A 248 8.18 3.47 -32.30
CA ASN A 248 7.78 2.18 -32.82
C ASN A 248 8.01 1.07 -31.79
N ASN A 249 6.94 0.70 -31.09
CA ASN A 249 6.98 -0.33 -30.03
C ASN A 249 7.17 -1.76 -30.57
N ASP A 250 7.09 -1.97 -31.89
CA ASP A 250 7.26 -3.29 -32.51
C ASP A 250 8.73 -3.63 -32.81
N VAL A 251 9.65 -2.67 -32.63
CA VAL A 251 11.07 -2.82 -32.95
C VAL A 251 11.93 -2.80 -31.69
N GLY A 252 12.55 -3.94 -31.38
CA GLY A 252 13.55 -4.03 -30.32
C GLY A 252 14.97 -3.84 -30.85
N ILE A 253 15.74 -2.94 -30.25
CA ILE A 253 17.13 -2.66 -30.63
C ILE A 253 18.07 -3.21 -29.57
N ALA A 254 18.99 -4.09 -29.94
CA ALA A 254 20.01 -4.59 -29.02
C ALA A 254 21.40 -4.52 -29.64
N TYR A 255 22.40 -4.24 -28.82
CA TYR A 255 23.78 -4.07 -29.25
C TYR A 255 24.78 -4.56 -28.20
N ILE A 256 25.98 -4.90 -28.67
CA ILE A 256 27.08 -5.39 -27.85
C ILE A 256 28.38 -4.78 -28.36
N PHE A 257 29.20 -4.30 -27.43
CA PHE A 257 30.59 -3.95 -27.71
C PHE A 257 31.52 -5.05 -27.19
N CYS A 258 32.10 -5.82 -28.10
CA CYS A 258 33.04 -6.87 -27.74
C CYS A 258 34.40 -6.27 -27.35
N ASN A 259 34.89 -6.62 -26.16
CA ASN A 259 36.16 -6.16 -25.63
C ASN A 259 37.06 -7.36 -25.31
N PHE A 260 38.16 -7.47 -26.05
CA PHE A 260 39.14 -8.57 -25.91
C PHE A 260 39.78 -8.63 -24.51
N ARG A 261 39.77 -7.55 -23.72
CA ARG A 261 40.28 -7.54 -22.35
C ARG A 261 39.30 -8.15 -21.33
N GLN A 262 38.03 -8.32 -21.72
CA GLN A 262 36.93 -8.81 -20.87
C GLN A 262 36.44 -10.21 -21.30
N GLN A 263 37.29 -11.02 -21.95
CA GLN A 263 36.89 -12.33 -22.48
C GLN A 263 36.26 -13.27 -21.43
N HIS A 264 36.64 -13.15 -20.16
CA HIS A 264 36.07 -13.96 -19.07
C HIS A 264 34.66 -13.49 -18.64
N GLU A 265 34.31 -12.24 -18.89
CA GLU A 265 32.97 -11.66 -18.63
C GLU A 265 32.06 -11.81 -19.86
N GLN A 266 32.63 -11.79 -21.07
CA GLN A 266 31.93 -11.88 -22.36
C GLN A 266 31.77 -13.33 -22.86
N THR A 267 31.23 -14.20 -22.01
CA THR A 267 30.83 -15.56 -22.43
C THR A 267 29.60 -15.52 -23.35
N LEU A 268 29.40 -16.52 -24.21
CA LEU A 268 28.22 -16.60 -25.08
C LEU A 268 26.90 -16.42 -24.30
N ASN A 269 26.79 -17.09 -23.15
CA ASN A 269 25.61 -16.99 -22.28
C ASN A 269 25.45 -15.59 -21.70
N GLY A 270 26.55 -14.95 -21.28
CA GLY A 270 26.53 -13.56 -20.82
C GLY A 270 26.06 -12.59 -21.92
N LEU A 271 26.60 -12.72 -23.14
CA LEU A 271 26.21 -11.89 -24.27
C LEU A 271 24.73 -12.07 -24.63
N LEU A 272 24.25 -13.32 -24.70
CA LEU A 272 22.83 -13.62 -24.91
C LEU A 272 21.96 -13.05 -23.79
N ALA A 273 22.37 -13.13 -22.54
CA ALA A 273 21.63 -12.54 -21.43
C ALA A 273 21.54 -11.01 -21.56
N CYS A 274 22.61 -10.35 -22.01
CA CYS A 274 22.62 -8.89 -22.14
C CYS A 274 21.81 -8.39 -23.34
N VAL A 275 21.69 -9.17 -24.43
CA VAL A 275 20.72 -8.88 -25.50
C VAL A 275 19.29 -9.03 -24.96
N LEU A 276 19.01 -10.11 -24.22
CA LEU A 276 17.69 -10.37 -23.64
C LEU A 276 17.27 -9.23 -22.71
N LYS A 277 18.18 -8.81 -21.83
CA LYS A 277 18.00 -7.65 -20.95
C LYS A 277 17.60 -6.40 -21.74
N GLN A 278 18.33 -6.07 -22.80
CA GLN A 278 18.05 -4.88 -23.62
C GLN A 278 16.66 -4.94 -24.27
N LEU A 279 16.27 -6.09 -24.80
CA LEU A 279 14.95 -6.28 -25.41
C LEU A 279 13.83 -6.17 -24.37
N CYS A 280 14.00 -6.79 -23.20
CA CYS A 280 13.02 -6.73 -22.11
C CYS A 280 12.92 -5.32 -21.48
N GLN A 281 14.00 -4.54 -21.47
CA GLN A 281 14.00 -3.16 -20.99
C GLN A 281 13.12 -2.23 -21.84
N GLN A 282 13.06 -2.48 -23.15
CA GLN A 282 12.27 -1.70 -24.11
C GLN A 282 10.77 -2.02 -24.05
N GLN A 283 10.38 -3.15 -23.45
CA GLN A 283 8.97 -3.48 -23.25
C GLN A 283 8.34 -2.61 -22.15
N ALA A 284 7.06 -2.26 -22.28
CA ALA A 284 6.34 -1.50 -21.24
C ALA A 284 6.30 -2.29 -19.92
N GLU A 285 5.93 -3.56 -19.99
CA GLU A 285 5.87 -4.49 -18.87
C GLU A 285 6.94 -5.58 -18.98
N ILE A 286 7.22 -6.25 -17.86
CA ILE A 286 8.17 -7.36 -17.85
C ILE A 286 7.48 -8.58 -18.48
N PRO A 287 8.06 -9.21 -19.52
CA PRO A 287 7.48 -10.40 -20.13
C PRO A 287 7.32 -11.53 -19.09
N GLU A 288 6.18 -12.24 -19.12
CA GLU A 288 5.89 -13.31 -18.16
C GLU A 288 6.92 -14.45 -18.20
N CYS A 289 7.47 -14.73 -19.38
CA CYS A 289 8.55 -15.71 -19.56
C CYS A 289 9.83 -15.36 -18.78
N VAL A 290 10.02 -14.09 -18.41
CA VAL A 290 11.13 -13.59 -17.59
C VAL A 290 10.70 -13.46 -16.13
N ASP A 291 9.52 -12.89 -15.89
CA ASP A 291 9.01 -12.59 -14.54
C ASP A 291 8.71 -13.86 -13.74
N GLY A 292 8.12 -14.89 -14.37
CA GLY A 292 7.80 -16.17 -13.73
C GLY A 292 9.03 -16.86 -13.13
N PRO A 293 10.10 -17.12 -13.92
CA PRO A 293 11.34 -17.69 -13.41
C PRO A 293 12.00 -16.84 -12.31
N TYR A 294 11.93 -15.51 -12.40
CA TYR A 294 12.45 -14.63 -11.35
C TYR A 294 11.69 -14.80 -10.02
N LYS A 295 10.35 -14.76 -10.06
CA LYS A 295 9.48 -14.94 -8.87
C LYS A 295 9.67 -16.29 -8.20
N GLY A 296 9.95 -17.33 -8.97
CA GLY A 296 10.17 -18.70 -8.48
C GLY A 296 11.46 -18.88 -7.67
N ARG A 297 12.42 -17.94 -7.72
CA ARG A 297 13.71 -18.08 -7.04
C ARG A 297 13.65 -17.63 -5.57
N ARG A 298 13.99 -18.54 -4.64
CA ARG A 298 14.19 -18.22 -3.22
C ARG A 298 15.60 -17.66 -2.99
N LYS A 299 15.71 -16.35 -2.69
CA LYS A 299 16.84 -15.63 -2.03
C LYS A 299 18.26 -16.18 -2.30
N GLY A 300 18.60 -16.45 -3.55
CA GLY A 300 19.95 -16.77 -4.00
C GLY A 300 20.25 -16.03 -5.30
N HIS A 301 21.34 -15.25 -5.31
CA HIS A 301 21.77 -14.43 -6.45
C HIS A 301 22.44 -15.27 -7.56
N THR A 302 21.77 -16.33 -8.03
CA THR A 302 22.25 -17.07 -9.21
C THR A 302 21.69 -16.41 -10.46
N LEU A 303 22.57 -16.18 -11.45
CA LEU A 303 22.17 -15.73 -12.78
C LEU A 303 21.31 -16.81 -13.48
N PRO A 304 20.54 -16.46 -14.53
CA PRO A 304 19.87 -17.43 -15.38
C PRO A 304 20.85 -18.43 -15.99
N THR A 305 20.43 -19.69 -16.09
CA THR A 305 21.15 -20.72 -16.84
C THR A 305 20.97 -20.52 -18.35
N GLN A 306 21.82 -21.16 -19.14
CA GLN A 306 21.71 -21.12 -20.61
C GLN A 306 20.34 -21.60 -21.11
N GLU A 307 19.81 -22.67 -20.53
CA GLU A 307 18.51 -23.23 -20.90
C GLU A 307 17.36 -22.25 -20.61
N GLU A 308 17.41 -21.58 -19.45
CA GLU A 308 16.43 -20.54 -19.11
C GLU A 308 16.49 -19.35 -20.07
N ILE A 309 17.70 -18.88 -20.42
CA ILE A 309 17.88 -17.78 -21.37
C ILE A 309 17.29 -18.15 -22.74
N LEU A 310 17.60 -19.35 -23.25
CA LEU A 310 17.08 -19.82 -24.53
C LEU A 310 15.55 -19.96 -24.51
N ASN A 311 14.98 -20.48 -23.43
CA ASN A 311 13.54 -20.57 -23.27
C ASN A 311 12.87 -19.18 -23.20
N MET A 312 13.48 -18.21 -22.55
CA MET A 312 12.99 -16.83 -22.54
C MET A 312 12.96 -16.24 -23.96
N TYR A 313 14.00 -16.46 -24.77
CA TYR A 313 14.02 -16.02 -26.16
C TYR A 313 12.91 -16.64 -27.00
N LEU A 314 12.69 -17.96 -26.88
CA LEU A 314 11.66 -18.67 -27.63
C LEU A 314 10.24 -18.20 -27.34
N LEU A 315 10.03 -17.61 -26.16
CA LEU A 315 8.72 -17.11 -25.72
C LEU A 315 8.57 -15.60 -25.92
N LEU A 316 9.68 -14.89 -26.18
CA LEU A 316 9.71 -13.44 -26.38
C LEU A 316 9.59 -13.04 -27.85
N LEU A 317 10.10 -13.88 -28.77
CA LEU A 317 10.12 -13.68 -30.23
C LEU A 317 9.09 -14.56 -30.93
#